data_AF-A0A8S9H466-F1
#
_entry.id   AF-A0A8S9H466-F1
#
_cell.length_a   1.000
_cell.length_b   1.000
_cell.length_c   1.000
_cell.angle_alpha   90.00
_cell.angle_beta   90.00
_cell.angle_gamma   90.00
#
_symmetry.space_group_name_H-M   'P 1'
#
loop_
_entity.id
_entity.type
_entity.pdbx_description
1 polymer ?
#
loop_
_entity_poly.entity_id
_entity_poly.type
_entity_poly.pdbx_seq_one_letter_code
_entity_poly.pdbx_strand_id
1 'polypeptide(L)'
;MGWVFPDSDNEVHGAEPDHLNGAKSVRELYEIASPNYTGKYTVPVLWDKKLKTVVNNESAEIIRMFNTEFNHIAGNPDLDLYPSHLQAKIDEANEWIYSGINNGVYRCGFAKKQEPYEEAVQQVYEALDRCEEILGKHRYICGDTLTETDIRLFVTLIRFDEVYAVHFKCNKKLLREYPNLFNYTKDIFQVPGMSSTVNMNHIKQHYYGSHPSINPFGIIPHGPNIDYSSPHDRHRFSK
;
A
#
# COMPACT_ATOMS: atom_id res chain seq x y z
N MET A 1 7.08 -20.40 5.92
CA MET A 1 8.23 -19.97 5.09
C MET A 1 8.23 -18.46 4.81
N GLY A 2 7.16 -17.72 5.13
CA GLY A 2 7.14 -16.27 4.88
C GLY A 2 6.96 -15.99 3.39
N TRP A 3 7.53 -14.89 2.90
CA TRP A 3 7.57 -14.56 1.48
C TRP A 3 8.54 -15.48 0.74
N VAL A 4 8.08 -16.10 -0.35
CA VAL A 4 8.82 -17.09 -1.14
C VAL A 4 9.00 -16.61 -2.57
N PHE A 5 10.11 -17.03 -3.19
CA PHE A 5 10.33 -16.87 -4.61
C PHE A 5 9.84 -18.13 -5.34
N PRO A 6 9.12 -18.00 -6.47
CA PRO A 6 8.75 -19.16 -7.27
C PRO A 6 9.99 -19.86 -7.83
N ASP A 7 9.86 -21.14 -8.16
CA ASP A 7 10.92 -21.93 -8.79
C ASP A 7 11.14 -21.57 -10.26
N SER A 8 10.14 -20.97 -10.92
CA SER A 8 10.23 -20.50 -12.30
C SER A 8 9.26 -19.34 -12.57
N ASP A 9 9.51 -18.60 -13.66
CA ASP A 9 8.68 -17.44 -14.10
C ASP A 9 7.22 -17.81 -14.42
N ASN A 10 6.94 -19.11 -14.61
CA ASN A 10 5.62 -19.61 -15.00
C ASN A 10 4.83 -20.23 -13.85
N GLU A 11 5.40 -20.34 -12.65
CA GLU A 11 4.71 -20.95 -11.50
C GLU A 11 3.56 -20.06 -10.99
N VAL A 12 3.84 -18.76 -10.81
CA VAL A 12 2.87 -17.76 -10.36
C VAL A 12 2.99 -16.54 -11.26
N HIS A 13 1.98 -16.30 -12.10
CA HIS A 13 1.98 -15.20 -13.06
C HIS A 13 2.25 -13.85 -12.38
N GLY A 14 3.31 -13.15 -12.81
CA GLY A 14 3.74 -11.86 -12.26
C GLY A 14 4.60 -11.95 -11.00
N ALA A 15 5.03 -13.15 -10.60
CA ALA A 15 6.08 -13.35 -9.61
C ALA A 15 7.30 -13.99 -10.30
N GLU A 16 8.49 -13.63 -9.87
CA GLU A 16 9.76 -14.03 -10.50
C GLU A 16 10.67 -14.70 -9.47
N PRO A 17 11.49 -15.70 -9.87
CA PRO A 17 12.57 -16.22 -9.05
C PRO A 17 13.56 -15.11 -8.65
N ASP A 18 14.31 -15.32 -7.57
CA ASP A 18 15.46 -14.46 -7.29
C ASP A 18 16.63 -14.79 -8.23
N HIS A 19 16.68 -14.11 -9.38
CA HIS A 19 17.77 -14.25 -10.35
C HIS A 19 19.13 -13.71 -9.86
N LEU A 20 19.16 -12.94 -8.77
CA LEU A 20 20.39 -12.31 -8.28
C LEU A 20 21.15 -13.21 -7.31
N ASN A 21 20.47 -13.68 -6.24
CA ASN A 21 21.13 -14.48 -5.21
C ASN A 21 20.73 -15.96 -5.27
N GLY A 22 19.71 -16.32 -6.05
CA GLY A 22 19.18 -17.68 -6.10
C GLY A 22 18.42 -18.06 -4.81
N ALA A 23 18.00 -17.08 -4.01
CA ALA A 23 17.25 -17.33 -2.78
C ALA A 23 15.88 -17.94 -3.09
N LYS A 24 15.41 -18.84 -2.22
CA LYS A 24 14.06 -19.44 -2.28
C LYS A 24 13.05 -18.69 -1.42
N SER A 25 13.52 -17.81 -0.54
CA SER A 25 12.67 -16.98 0.29
C SER A 25 13.29 -15.62 0.61
N VAL A 26 12.46 -14.64 0.97
CA VAL A 26 12.95 -13.35 1.49
C VAL A 26 13.75 -13.57 2.77
N ARG A 27 13.39 -14.58 3.57
CA ARG A 27 14.17 -14.97 4.75
C ARG A 27 15.63 -15.26 4.42
N GLU A 28 15.89 -16.01 3.36
CA GLU A 28 17.27 -16.31 2.93
C GLU A 28 18.04 -15.05 2.56
N LEU A 29 17.40 -14.00 2.02
CA LEU A 29 18.08 -12.72 1.77
C LEU A 29 18.58 -12.07 3.08
N TYR A 30 17.77 -12.11 4.14
CA TYR A 30 18.20 -11.61 5.46
C TYR A 30 19.31 -12.49 6.05
N GLU A 31 19.26 -13.80 5.86
CA GLU A 31 20.30 -14.73 6.33
C GLU A 31 21.63 -14.55 5.56
N ILE A 32 21.57 -14.23 4.26
CA ILE A 32 22.74 -13.83 3.46
C ILE A 32 23.34 -12.52 3.99
N ALA A 33 22.50 -11.51 4.24
CA ALA A 33 22.94 -10.22 4.74
C ALA A 33 23.52 -10.29 6.17
N SER A 34 22.93 -11.12 7.02
CA SER A 34 23.35 -11.32 8.41
C SER A 34 22.91 -12.69 8.93
N PRO A 35 23.85 -13.64 9.16
CA PRO A 35 23.51 -14.98 9.63
C PRO A 35 22.92 -15.00 11.05
N ASN A 36 23.07 -13.91 11.81
CA ASN A 36 22.56 -13.75 13.17
C ASN A 36 21.33 -12.84 13.23
N TYR A 37 20.61 -12.63 12.12
CA TYR A 37 19.44 -11.77 12.10
C TYR A 37 18.32 -12.31 13.01
N THR A 38 17.89 -11.51 13.98
CA THR A 38 16.79 -11.81 14.90
C THR A 38 15.66 -10.79 14.72
N GLY A 39 14.87 -10.94 13.66
CA GLY A 39 13.78 -10.01 13.36
C GLY A 39 12.72 -10.61 12.45
N LYS A 40 11.82 -9.76 11.95
CA LYS A 40 10.79 -10.17 10.98
C LYS A 40 11.36 -10.07 9.56
N TYR A 41 11.13 -11.10 8.76
CA TYR A 41 11.49 -11.13 7.34
C TYR A 41 10.40 -10.41 6.52
N THR A 42 10.52 -9.10 6.38
CA THR A 42 9.52 -8.24 5.73
C THR A 42 9.92 -7.85 4.30
N VAL A 43 8.92 -7.46 3.52
CA VAL A 43 9.05 -6.71 2.27
C VAL A 43 8.56 -5.27 2.50
N PRO A 44 9.06 -4.26 1.77
CA PRO A 44 10.09 -4.33 0.73
C PRO A 44 11.51 -4.57 1.28
N VAL A 45 12.44 -4.94 0.40
CA VAL A 45 13.88 -5.03 0.70
C VAL A 45 14.64 -4.25 -0.37
N LEU A 46 15.32 -3.18 0.03
CA LEU A 46 16.31 -2.51 -0.82
C LEU A 46 17.65 -3.21 -0.64
N TRP A 47 18.15 -3.84 -1.71
CA TRP A 47 19.31 -4.73 -1.68
C TRP A 47 20.54 -4.13 -2.37
N ASP A 48 21.70 -4.20 -1.72
CA ASP A 48 22.98 -3.84 -2.32
C ASP A 48 23.58 -5.07 -3.03
N LYS A 49 23.63 -5.03 -4.36
CA LYS A 49 24.21 -6.10 -5.18
C LYS A 49 25.73 -6.25 -5.03
N LYS A 50 26.45 -5.18 -4.66
CA LYS A 50 27.91 -5.17 -4.51
C LYS A 50 28.32 -5.74 -3.15
N LEU A 51 27.71 -5.25 -2.08
CA LEU A 51 28.01 -5.68 -0.71
C LEU A 51 27.21 -6.93 -0.29
N LYS A 52 26.22 -7.33 -1.10
CA LYS A 52 25.32 -8.47 -0.82
C LYS A 52 24.66 -8.36 0.54
N THR A 53 24.06 -7.19 0.80
CA THR A 53 23.40 -6.92 2.08
C THR A 53 22.14 -6.07 1.88
N VAL A 54 21.30 -6.04 2.91
CA VAL A 54 20.11 -5.17 2.96
C VAL A 54 20.55 -3.74 3.24
N VAL A 55 20.23 -2.81 2.34
CA VAL A 55 20.41 -1.37 2.56
C VAL A 55 19.33 -0.86 3.51
N ASN A 56 18.07 -1.18 3.22
CA ASN A 56 16.94 -0.76 4.04
C ASN A 56 15.73 -1.69 3.80
N ASN A 57 14.88 -1.87 4.80
CA ASN A 57 13.60 -2.57 4.73
C ASN A 57 12.42 -1.75 5.29
N GLU A 58 12.65 -0.48 5.63
CA GLU A 58 11.63 0.49 6.03
C GLU A 58 11.12 1.23 4.79
N SER A 59 9.88 0.93 4.40
CA SER A 59 9.27 1.47 3.20
C SER A 59 9.17 3.00 3.19
N ALA A 60 8.91 3.63 4.35
CA ALA A 60 8.79 5.09 4.43
C ALA A 60 10.12 5.80 4.18
N GLU A 61 11.24 5.18 4.55
CA GLU A 61 12.58 5.70 4.28
C GLU A 61 12.99 5.42 2.83
N ILE A 62 12.71 4.22 2.32
CA ILE A 62 13.05 3.83 0.94
C ILE A 62 12.41 4.78 -0.09
N ILE A 63 11.14 5.15 0.08
CA ILE A 63 10.48 6.08 -0.86
C ILE A 63 11.12 7.47 -0.83
N ARG A 64 11.64 7.92 0.33
CA ARG A 64 12.37 9.19 0.44
C ARG A 64 13.77 9.12 -0.18
N MET A 65 14.45 7.98 -0.07
CA MET A 65 15.69 7.74 -0.83
C MET A 65 15.45 7.83 -2.34
N PHE A 66 14.39 7.18 -2.84
CA PHE A 66 14.05 7.22 -4.26
C PHE A 66 13.60 8.60 -4.75
N ASN A 67 13.07 9.45 -3.86
CA ASN A 67 12.60 10.79 -4.19
C ASN A 67 13.73 11.75 -4.58
N THR A 68 14.96 11.57 -4.06
CA THR A 68 16.04 12.56 -4.24
C THR A 68 17.39 11.99 -4.64
N GLU A 69 17.78 10.81 -4.15
CA GLU A 69 19.17 10.30 -4.25
C GLU A 69 19.59 10.00 -5.71
N PHE A 70 18.61 9.80 -6.60
CA PHE A 70 18.83 9.42 -8.00
C PHE A 70 18.42 10.51 -9.02
N ASN A 71 18.16 11.75 -8.58
CA ASN A 71 17.70 12.81 -9.49
C ASN A 71 18.66 13.08 -10.66
N HIS A 72 19.96 12.88 -10.46
CA HIS A 72 20.96 13.05 -11.52
C HIS A 72 20.86 12.04 -12.69
N ILE A 73 20.08 10.96 -12.55
CA ILE A 73 19.82 9.95 -13.59
C ILE A 73 18.33 9.68 -13.84
N ALA A 74 17.43 10.34 -13.10
CA ALA A 74 15.99 10.14 -13.23
C ALA A 74 15.45 10.74 -14.54
N GLY A 75 14.43 10.11 -15.12
CA GLY A 75 13.73 10.66 -16.30
C GLY A 75 12.85 11.87 -15.97
N ASN A 76 12.55 12.08 -14.68
CA ASN A 76 11.68 13.12 -14.13
C ASN A 76 12.31 13.72 -12.85
N PRO A 77 13.51 14.33 -12.95
CA PRO A 77 14.31 14.74 -11.79
C PRO A 77 13.67 15.85 -10.95
N ASP A 78 12.68 16.55 -11.51
CA ASP A 78 11.95 17.63 -10.85
C ASP A 78 10.72 17.13 -10.07
N LEU A 79 10.37 15.83 -10.15
CA LEU A 79 9.28 15.27 -9.35
C LEU A 79 9.75 15.13 -7.91
N ASP A 80 9.14 15.90 -7.01
CA ASP A 80 9.37 15.83 -5.58
C ASP A 80 8.04 15.57 -4.85
N LEU A 81 7.93 14.38 -4.26
CA LEU A 81 6.76 13.93 -3.49
C LEU A 81 6.86 14.30 -2.00
N TYR A 82 7.98 14.87 -1.54
CA TYR A 82 8.17 15.36 -0.17
C TYR A 82 8.80 16.78 -0.14
N PRO A 83 8.20 17.76 -0.83
CA PRO A 83 8.79 19.07 -1.01
C PRO A 83 8.81 19.86 0.29
N SER A 84 9.88 20.62 0.52
CA SER A 84 10.17 21.34 1.77
C SER A 84 9.00 22.16 2.33
N HIS A 85 8.26 22.84 1.45
CA HIS A 85 7.13 23.69 1.83
C HIS A 85 5.86 22.91 2.27
N LEU A 86 5.80 21.59 2.06
CA LEU A 86 4.69 20.72 2.48
C LEU A 86 5.07 19.71 3.57
N GLN A 87 6.35 19.59 3.95
CA GLN A 87 6.83 18.54 4.86
C GLN A 87 6.04 18.44 6.16
N ALA A 88 5.82 19.57 6.85
CA ALA A 88 5.05 19.56 8.10
C ALA A 88 3.61 19.04 7.91
N LYS A 89 2.96 19.40 6.80
CA LYS A 89 1.61 18.94 6.47
C LYS A 89 1.60 17.46 6.06
N ILE A 90 2.62 17.01 5.35
CA ILE A 90 2.80 15.61 4.94
C ILE A 90 3.02 14.73 6.17
N ASP A 91 3.90 15.15 7.08
CA ASP A 91 4.22 14.37 8.28
C ASP A 91 3.01 14.26 9.23
N GLU A 92 2.28 15.38 9.44
CA GLU A 92 1.01 15.35 10.17
C GLU A 92 0.00 14.41 9.50
N ALA A 93 -0.16 14.51 8.17
CA ALA A 93 -1.09 13.70 7.42
C ALA A 93 -0.76 12.21 7.50
N ASN A 94 0.51 11.87 7.32
CA ASN A 94 1.00 10.50 7.37
C ASN A 94 0.76 9.85 8.73
N GLU A 95 0.85 10.59 9.84
CA GLU A 95 0.64 10.04 11.19
C GLU A 95 -0.79 9.54 11.39
N TRP A 96 -1.80 10.38 11.12
CA TRP A 96 -3.19 9.98 11.31
C TRP A 96 -3.69 9.04 10.21
N ILE A 97 -3.16 9.12 8.98
CA ILE A 97 -3.48 8.15 7.93
C ILE A 97 -2.89 6.78 8.28
N TYR A 98 -1.67 6.73 8.79
CA TYR A 98 -1.06 5.46 9.18
C TYR A 98 -1.82 4.79 10.34
N SER A 99 -2.02 5.54 11.43
CA SER A 99 -2.68 5.01 12.63
C SER A 99 -4.16 4.69 12.38
N GLY A 100 -4.89 5.59 11.72
CA GLY A 100 -6.32 5.48 11.47
C GLY A 100 -6.70 4.58 10.31
N ILE A 101 -5.90 4.55 9.23
CA ILE A 101 -6.27 3.86 7.97
C ILE A 101 -5.31 2.72 7.66
N ASN A 102 -4.03 2.99 7.41
CA ASN A 102 -3.10 1.96 6.90
C ASN A 102 -2.94 0.79 7.87
N ASN A 103 -2.70 1.07 9.15
CA ASN A 103 -2.64 0.08 10.21
C ASN A 103 -4.03 -0.18 10.84
N GLY A 104 -4.94 0.80 10.76
CA GLY A 104 -6.31 0.68 11.28
C GLY A 104 -7.05 -0.53 10.73
N VAL A 105 -7.01 -0.77 9.42
CA VAL A 105 -7.67 -1.94 8.81
C VAL A 105 -7.08 -3.28 9.29
N TYR A 106 -5.78 -3.34 9.58
CA TYR A 106 -5.15 -4.53 10.17
C TYR A 106 -5.59 -4.75 11.61
N ARG A 107 -5.72 -3.66 12.39
CA ARG A 107 -6.27 -3.74 13.75
C ARG A 107 -7.70 -4.28 13.75
N CYS A 108 -8.53 -3.89 12.78
CA CYS A 108 -9.86 -4.49 12.59
C CYS A 108 -9.74 -5.99 12.28
N GLY A 109 -8.97 -6.34 11.24
CA GLY A 109 -8.90 -7.72 10.75
C GLY A 109 -8.32 -8.74 11.73
N PHE A 110 -7.36 -8.32 12.56
CA PHE A 110 -6.68 -9.19 13.52
C PHE A 110 -7.20 -9.06 14.96
N ALA A 111 -8.22 -8.25 15.20
CA ALA A 111 -8.87 -8.16 16.50
C ALA A 111 -9.41 -9.54 16.91
N LYS A 112 -9.11 -9.95 18.16
CA LYS A 112 -9.55 -11.23 18.75
C LYS A 112 -10.74 -11.07 19.69
N LYS A 113 -11.22 -9.84 19.87
CA LYS A 113 -12.31 -9.45 20.79
C LYS A 113 -13.14 -8.36 20.11
N GLN A 114 -14.43 -8.30 20.47
CA GLN A 114 -15.40 -7.38 19.88
C GLN A 114 -15.03 -5.90 20.13
N GLU A 115 -14.76 -5.52 21.37
CA GLU A 115 -14.47 -4.13 21.75
C GLU A 115 -13.23 -3.55 21.02
N PRO A 116 -12.06 -4.22 20.98
CA PRO A 116 -10.92 -3.75 20.16
C PRO A 116 -11.22 -3.64 18.66
N TYR A 117 -12.10 -4.49 18.13
CA TYR A 117 -12.56 -4.40 16.75
C TYR A 117 -13.42 -3.14 16.54
N GLU A 118 -14.39 -2.90 17.44
CA GLU A 118 -15.28 -1.74 17.41
C GLU A 118 -14.51 -0.41 17.47
N GLU A 119 -13.53 -0.31 18.37
CA GLU A 119 -12.65 0.86 18.46
C GLU A 119 -11.85 1.07 17.17
N ALA A 120 -11.25 0.00 16.63
CA ALA A 120 -10.43 0.09 15.44
C ALA A 120 -11.27 0.47 14.20
N VAL A 121 -12.44 -0.15 14.03
CA VAL A 121 -13.30 0.11 12.88
C VAL A 121 -13.91 1.51 12.95
N GLN A 122 -14.25 2.00 14.15
CA GLN A 122 -14.67 3.39 14.34
C GLN A 122 -13.60 4.37 13.87
N GLN A 123 -12.34 4.18 14.30
CA GLN A 123 -11.22 5.04 13.92
C GLN A 123 -10.93 5.01 12.41
N VAL A 124 -11.05 3.84 11.77
CA VAL A 124 -10.93 3.71 10.30
C VAL A 124 -11.94 4.59 9.60
N TYR A 125 -13.20 4.54 10.02
CA TYR A 125 -14.26 5.31 9.36
C TYR A 125 -14.19 6.80 9.66
N GLU A 126 -13.84 7.20 10.88
CA GLU A 126 -13.58 8.61 11.20
C GLU A 126 -12.44 9.19 10.33
N ALA A 127 -11.37 8.42 10.13
CA ALA A 127 -10.26 8.85 9.27
C ALA A 127 -10.63 8.87 7.77
N LEU A 128 -11.42 7.90 7.29
CA LEU A 128 -11.94 7.92 5.92
C LEU A 128 -12.90 9.10 5.69
N ASP A 129 -13.78 9.41 6.65
CA ASP A 129 -14.69 10.55 6.60
C ASP A 129 -13.88 11.87 6.57
N ARG A 130 -12.80 11.97 7.37
CA ARG A 130 -11.85 13.10 7.29
C ARG A 130 -11.20 13.22 5.91
N CYS A 131 -10.73 12.12 5.32
CA CYS A 131 -10.19 12.14 3.95
C CYS A 131 -11.24 12.63 2.94
N GLU A 132 -12.48 12.13 3.03
CA GLU A 132 -13.57 12.52 2.15
C GLU A 132 -13.85 14.03 2.20
N GLU A 133 -13.83 14.63 3.38
CA GLU A 133 -14.00 16.07 3.57
C GLU A 133 -12.85 16.88 2.96
N ILE A 134 -11.60 16.46 3.17
CA ILE A 134 -10.40 17.10 2.60
C ILE A 134 -10.44 17.03 1.07
N LEU A 135 -10.70 15.83 0.55
CA LEU A 135 -10.75 15.57 -0.90
C LEU A 135 -11.98 16.20 -1.56
N GLY A 136 -12.99 16.62 -0.79
CA GLY A 136 -14.07 17.48 -1.27
C GLY A 136 -13.64 18.89 -1.63
N LYS A 137 -12.48 19.35 -1.12
CA LYS A 137 -11.99 20.74 -1.25
C LYS A 137 -10.70 20.85 -2.07
N HIS A 138 -9.87 19.81 -2.05
CA HIS A 138 -8.56 19.78 -2.69
C HIS A 138 -8.41 18.54 -3.56
N ARG A 139 -7.54 18.58 -4.58
CA ARG A 139 -7.29 17.41 -5.44
C ARG A 139 -6.63 16.26 -4.66
N TYR A 140 -5.72 16.57 -3.75
CA TYR A 140 -4.90 15.63 -2.97
C TYR A 140 -4.98 15.95 -1.47
N ILE A 141 -4.45 15.05 -0.62
CA ILE A 141 -4.55 15.20 0.85
C ILE A 141 -3.85 16.47 1.34
N CYS A 142 -2.66 16.75 0.79
CA CYS A 142 -1.86 17.90 1.19
C CYS A 142 -2.13 19.17 0.39
N GLY A 143 -3.12 19.18 -0.51
CA GLY A 143 -3.49 20.34 -1.34
C GLY A 143 -3.67 19.95 -2.81
N ASP A 144 -3.11 20.73 -3.72
CA ASP A 144 -3.30 20.53 -5.17
C ASP A 144 -2.10 19.87 -5.87
N THR A 145 -1.08 19.47 -5.10
CA THR A 145 0.10 18.72 -5.58
C THR A 145 0.09 17.32 -4.99
N LEU A 146 0.42 16.32 -5.82
CA LEU A 146 0.57 14.93 -5.41
C LEU A 146 1.80 14.79 -4.49
N THR A 147 1.67 14.08 -3.38
CA THR A 147 2.73 13.88 -2.38
C THR A 147 2.90 12.41 -1.98
N GLU A 148 3.92 12.09 -1.20
CA GLU A 148 4.11 10.74 -0.64
C GLU A 148 2.91 10.29 0.21
N THR A 149 2.20 11.23 0.86
CA THR A 149 0.97 10.97 1.61
C THR A 149 -0.09 10.32 0.73
N ASP A 150 -0.21 10.79 -0.51
CA ASP A 150 -1.21 10.28 -1.43
C ASP A 150 -0.90 8.86 -1.89
N ILE A 151 0.37 8.56 -2.13
CA ILE A 151 0.83 7.21 -2.47
C ILE A 151 0.61 6.25 -1.29
N ARG A 152 0.93 6.69 -0.06
CA ARG A 152 0.73 5.92 1.18
C ARG A 152 -0.75 5.65 1.47
N LEU A 153 -1.63 6.59 1.16
CA LEU A 153 -3.07 6.38 1.28
C LEU A 153 -3.59 5.45 0.18
N PHE A 154 -3.22 5.68 -1.07
CA PHE A 154 -3.65 4.93 -2.25
C PHE A 154 -3.45 3.42 -2.10
N VAL A 155 -2.29 2.98 -1.59
CA VAL A 155 -2.01 1.54 -1.42
C VAL A 155 -2.98 0.84 -0.46
N THR A 156 -3.59 1.57 0.48
CA THR A 156 -4.67 1.03 1.32
C THR A 156 -6.03 1.12 0.61
N LEU A 157 -6.33 2.24 -0.04
CA LEU A 157 -7.62 2.43 -0.72
C LEU A 157 -7.85 1.42 -1.84
N ILE A 158 -6.84 1.17 -2.69
CA ILE A 158 -6.95 0.22 -3.81
C ILE A 158 -7.26 -1.22 -3.38
N ARG A 159 -7.02 -1.56 -2.10
CA ARG A 159 -7.29 -2.88 -1.51
C ARG A 159 -8.59 -2.92 -0.70
N PHE A 160 -9.23 -1.77 -0.47
CA PHE A 160 -10.28 -1.65 0.54
C PHE A 160 -11.51 -2.50 0.20
N ASP A 161 -12.12 -2.26 -0.95
CA ASP A 161 -13.35 -2.95 -1.36
C ASP A 161 -13.09 -4.42 -1.75
N GLU A 162 -11.91 -4.74 -2.26
CA GLU A 162 -11.53 -6.08 -2.73
C GLU A 162 -11.10 -7.02 -1.60
N VAL A 163 -10.60 -6.45 -0.49
CA VAL A 163 -10.07 -7.21 0.65
C VAL A 163 -10.66 -6.72 1.95
N TYR A 164 -10.34 -5.49 2.37
CA TYR A 164 -10.53 -5.08 3.77
C TYR A 164 -12.00 -5.05 4.18
N ALA A 165 -12.91 -4.71 3.26
CA ALA A 165 -14.33 -4.71 3.52
C ALA A 165 -14.85 -6.08 4.00
N VAL A 166 -14.42 -7.16 3.35
CA VAL A 166 -14.88 -8.52 3.69
C VAL A 166 -13.91 -9.19 4.65
N HIS A 167 -12.64 -9.32 4.25
CA HIS A 167 -11.63 -10.08 4.98
C HIS A 167 -11.34 -9.50 6.37
N PHE A 168 -11.26 -8.17 6.47
CA PHE A 168 -11.01 -7.46 7.72
C PHE A 168 -12.26 -6.87 8.36
N LYS A 169 -13.44 -7.13 7.78
CA LYS A 169 -14.75 -6.67 8.25
C LYS A 169 -14.88 -5.14 8.31
N CYS A 170 -14.10 -4.40 7.53
CA CYS A 170 -14.25 -2.95 7.41
C CYS A 170 -15.44 -2.62 6.47
N ASN A 171 -16.68 -2.93 6.89
CA ASN A 171 -17.85 -2.97 6.01
C ASN A 171 -18.99 -1.99 6.35
N LYS A 172 -18.76 -0.98 7.20
CA LYS A 172 -19.76 0.08 7.49
C LYS A 172 -20.15 0.86 6.23
N LYS A 173 -19.18 1.14 5.37
CA LYS A 173 -19.31 1.84 4.09
C LYS A 173 -18.16 1.44 3.18
N LEU A 174 -18.44 1.14 1.93
CA LEU A 174 -17.47 0.79 0.90
C LEU A 174 -16.79 2.04 0.37
N LEU A 175 -15.55 1.90 -0.12
CA LEU A 175 -14.79 2.99 -0.73
C LEU A 175 -15.54 3.62 -1.89
N ARG A 176 -16.19 2.81 -2.75
CA ARG A 176 -16.96 3.32 -3.89
C ARG A 176 -18.19 4.15 -3.53
N GLU A 177 -18.63 4.10 -2.26
CA GLU A 177 -19.73 4.92 -1.74
C GLU A 177 -19.25 6.29 -1.22
N TYR A 178 -17.94 6.55 -1.26
CA TYR A 178 -17.34 7.86 -1.00
C TYR A 178 -17.02 8.56 -2.33
N PRO A 179 -17.78 9.59 -2.75
CA PRO A 179 -17.61 10.18 -4.06
C PRO A 179 -16.22 10.81 -4.25
N ASN A 180 -15.64 11.48 -3.24
CA ASN A 180 -14.32 12.09 -3.41
C ASN A 180 -13.21 11.06 -3.30
N LEU A 181 -13.21 10.19 -2.30
CA LEU A 181 -12.22 9.11 -2.13
C LEU A 181 -12.19 8.14 -3.30
N PHE A 182 -13.35 7.76 -3.84
CA PHE A 182 -13.40 6.85 -4.98
C PHE A 182 -12.81 7.50 -6.24
N ASN A 183 -13.20 8.74 -6.55
CA ASN A 183 -12.61 9.47 -7.67
C ASN A 183 -11.13 9.79 -7.47
N TYR A 184 -10.70 10.05 -6.23
CA TYR A 184 -9.29 10.22 -5.87
C TYR A 184 -8.48 8.95 -6.10
N THR A 185 -9.02 7.79 -5.71
CA THR A 185 -8.36 6.50 -5.93
C THR A 185 -8.20 6.21 -7.43
N LYS A 186 -9.22 6.53 -8.23
CA LYS A 186 -9.16 6.43 -9.70
C LYS A 186 -8.14 7.41 -10.31
N ASP A 187 -8.08 8.65 -9.83
CA ASP A 187 -7.10 9.65 -10.27
C ASP A 187 -5.66 9.17 -10.07
N ILE A 188 -5.35 8.64 -8.88
CA ILE A 188 -4.01 8.08 -8.63
C ILE A 188 -3.77 6.82 -9.46
N PHE A 189 -4.75 5.92 -9.56
CA PHE A 189 -4.63 4.71 -10.40
C PHE A 189 -4.30 5.03 -11.87
N GLN A 190 -4.78 6.17 -12.37
CA GLN A 190 -4.61 6.63 -13.75
C GLN A 190 -3.37 7.51 -13.95
N VAL A 191 -2.59 7.80 -12.90
CA VAL A 191 -1.25 8.39 -13.05
C VAL A 191 -0.40 7.47 -13.95
N PRO A 192 0.31 8.00 -14.96
CA PRO A 192 1.11 7.18 -15.87
C PRO A 192 2.02 6.19 -15.13
N GLY A 193 1.88 4.90 -15.43
CA GLY A 193 2.63 3.80 -14.82
C GLY A 193 2.06 3.25 -13.51
N MET A 194 1.11 3.93 -12.85
CA MET A 194 0.58 3.47 -11.56
C MET A 194 -0.23 2.18 -11.68
N SER A 195 -1.12 2.10 -12.68
CA SER A 195 -1.97 0.91 -12.88
C SER A 195 -1.17 -0.38 -13.08
N SER A 196 0.00 -0.32 -13.74
CA SER A 196 0.88 -1.49 -13.91
C SER A 196 1.48 -2.04 -12.62
N THR A 197 1.44 -1.27 -11.53
CA THR A 197 1.90 -1.70 -10.20
C THR A 197 0.83 -2.46 -9.40
N VAL A 198 -0.41 -2.49 -9.88
CA VAL A 198 -1.55 -3.08 -9.17
C VAL A 198 -1.89 -4.44 -9.77
N ASN A 199 -1.45 -5.51 -9.11
CA ASN A 199 -1.88 -6.87 -9.40
C ASN A 199 -2.97 -7.31 -8.41
N MET A 200 -4.23 -7.17 -8.81
CA MET A 200 -5.36 -7.49 -7.93
C MET A 200 -5.45 -8.99 -7.60
N ASN A 201 -5.00 -9.86 -8.51
CA ASN A 201 -4.96 -11.29 -8.24
C ASN A 201 -3.99 -11.61 -7.09
N HIS A 202 -2.76 -11.07 -7.15
CA HIS A 202 -1.78 -11.21 -6.06
C HIS A 202 -2.30 -10.66 -4.74
N ILE A 203 -2.94 -9.48 -4.76
CA ILE A 203 -3.57 -8.87 -3.58
C ILE A 203 -4.56 -9.87 -2.96
N LYS A 204 -5.56 -10.33 -3.72
CA LYS A 204 -6.63 -11.19 -3.17
C LYS A 204 -6.09 -12.54 -2.74
N GLN A 205 -5.28 -13.20 -3.56
CA GLN A 205 -4.66 -14.49 -3.22
C GLN A 205 -3.85 -14.39 -1.93
N HIS A 206 -3.05 -13.33 -1.77
CA HIS A 206 -2.28 -13.12 -0.56
C HIS A 206 -3.17 -13.01 0.68
N TYR A 207 -4.12 -12.06 0.71
CA TYR A 207 -4.90 -11.81 1.92
C TYR A 207 -5.81 -12.97 2.29
N TYR A 208 -6.53 -13.54 1.33
CA TYR A 208 -7.49 -14.61 1.62
C TYR A 208 -6.81 -15.95 1.84
N GLY A 209 -5.67 -16.22 1.18
CA GLY A 209 -4.94 -17.49 1.29
C GLY A 209 -3.90 -17.55 2.43
N SER A 210 -3.35 -16.42 2.87
CA SER A 210 -2.23 -16.41 3.83
C SER A 210 -2.65 -16.19 5.29
N HIS A 211 -3.94 -15.98 5.56
CA HIS A 211 -4.47 -15.70 6.90
C HIS A 211 -5.45 -16.79 7.38
N PRO A 212 -5.00 -18.04 7.62
CA PRO A 212 -5.89 -19.14 8.01
C PRO A 212 -6.60 -18.92 9.35
N SER A 213 -6.07 -18.04 10.22
CA SER A 213 -6.74 -17.65 11.46
C SER A 213 -7.99 -16.77 11.24
N ILE A 214 -8.10 -16.12 10.08
CA ILE A 214 -9.24 -15.26 9.70
C ILE A 214 -10.11 -15.98 8.68
N ASN A 215 -9.51 -16.64 7.69
CA ASN A 215 -10.17 -17.35 6.59
C ASN A 215 -9.64 -18.80 6.50
N PRO A 216 -10.15 -19.75 7.31
CA PRO A 216 -9.58 -21.09 7.44
C PRO A 216 -9.55 -21.90 6.13
N PHE A 217 -10.50 -21.67 5.23
CA PHE A 217 -10.61 -22.41 3.97
C PHE A 217 -9.90 -21.74 2.79
N GLY A 218 -9.31 -20.56 2.99
CA GLY A 218 -8.58 -19.86 1.92
C GLY A 218 -9.45 -19.43 0.74
N ILE A 219 -10.78 -19.43 0.87
CA ILE A 219 -11.69 -19.09 -0.23
C ILE A 219 -11.53 -17.61 -0.57
N ILE A 220 -11.37 -17.32 -1.86
CA ILE A 220 -11.22 -15.97 -2.40
C ILE A 220 -12.59 -15.49 -2.91
N PRO A 221 -13.16 -14.40 -2.37
CA PRO A 221 -14.40 -13.81 -2.88
C PRO A 221 -14.27 -13.33 -4.33
N HIS A 222 -15.35 -13.49 -5.09
CA HIS A 222 -15.34 -13.23 -6.53
C HIS A 222 -15.17 -11.75 -6.90
N GLY A 223 -15.92 -10.85 -6.25
CA GLY A 223 -15.95 -9.42 -6.59
C GLY A 223 -15.16 -8.54 -5.62
N PRO A 224 -15.39 -7.22 -5.65
CA PRO A 224 -16.32 -6.49 -6.53
C PRO A 224 -15.88 -6.21 -7.97
N ASN A 225 -14.63 -6.47 -8.33
CA ASN A 225 -14.08 -6.23 -9.68
C ASN A 225 -14.28 -4.78 -10.14
N ILE A 226 -13.85 -3.84 -9.29
CA ILE A 226 -14.01 -2.41 -9.54
C ILE A 226 -13.16 -1.97 -10.73
N ASP A 227 -13.78 -1.26 -11.67
CA ASP A 227 -13.07 -0.59 -12.77
C ASP A 227 -12.48 0.76 -12.32
N TYR A 228 -11.25 0.71 -11.83
CA TYR A 228 -10.48 1.91 -11.47
C TYR A 228 -9.96 2.71 -12.68
N SER A 229 -10.09 2.17 -13.91
CA SER A 229 -9.74 2.87 -15.15
C SER A 229 -10.88 3.76 -15.66
N SER A 230 -12.08 3.62 -15.10
CA SER A 230 -13.22 4.47 -15.44
C SER A 230 -12.93 5.96 -15.17
N PRO A 231 -13.50 6.90 -15.95
CA PRO A 231 -13.25 8.33 -15.76
C PRO A 231 -13.51 8.81 -14.34
N HIS A 232 -12.72 9.76 -13.86
CA HIS A 232 -12.91 10.43 -12.57
C HIS A 232 -13.16 11.94 -12.73
N ASP A 233 -13.75 12.56 -11.72
CA ASP A 233 -14.13 13.99 -11.76
C ASP A 233 -13.09 14.93 -11.10
N ARG A 234 -11.94 14.40 -10.66
CA ARG A 234 -10.91 15.15 -9.92
C ARG A 234 -10.31 16.33 -10.68
N HIS A 235 -10.47 16.38 -12.00
CA HIS A 235 -10.10 17.53 -12.82
C HIS A 235 -10.81 18.83 -12.43
N ARG A 236 -11.95 18.76 -11.72
CA ARG A 236 -12.66 19.96 -11.20
C ARG A 236 -11.83 20.81 -10.21
N PHE A 237 -10.73 20.26 -9.68
CA PHE A 237 -9.78 20.98 -8.82
C PHE A 237 -8.53 21.48 -9.57
N SER A 238 -8.39 21.13 -10.85
CA SER A 238 -7.31 21.67 -11.67
C SER A 238 -7.71 23.08 -12.09
N LYS A 239 -7.00 24.09 -11.57
CA LYS A 239 -7.09 25.47 -12.06
C LYS A 239 -6.24 25.66 -13.30
#